data_AF-A0AAW8L7H3-F1
#
_entry.id   AF-A0AAW8L7H3-F1
#
_cell.length_a   1.000
_cell.length_b   1.000
_cell.length_c   1.000
_cell.angle_alpha   90.00
_cell.angle_beta   90.00
_cell.angle_gamma   90.00
#
_symmetry.space_group_name_H-M   'P 1'
#
loop_
_entity.id
_entity.type
_entity.pdbx_description
1 polymer ?
#
loop_
_entity_poly.entity_id
_entity_poly.type
_entity_poly.pdbx_seq_one_letter_code
_entity_poly.pdbx_strand_id
1 'polypeptide(L)' 'MNTATKYSVSDAATLYKKSRATIYKDIKNGVLSRDYDGFIDFSELLRVYGEPFGAKQAKRIDTSSIQNQNTPEYT' A
#
# COMPACT_ATOMS: atom_id res chain seq x y z
N MET A 1 -5.56 -2.18 -15.65
CA MET A 1 -6.31 -1.71 -14.46
C MET A 1 -5.43 -0.72 -13.73
N ASN A 2 -5.86 0.52 -13.57
CA ASN A 2 -5.07 1.53 -12.88
C ASN A 2 -5.41 1.44 -11.38
N THR A 3 -4.80 0.47 -10.70
CA THR A 3 -5.07 0.14 -9.27
C THR A 3 -4.16 0.88 -8.30
N ALA A 4 -3.38 1.85 -8.77
CA ALA A 4 -2.56 2.68 -7.90
C ALA A 4 -3.47 3.69 -7.18
N THR A 5 -3.99 3.29 -6.02
CA THR A 5 -4.62 4.22 -5.09
C THR A 5 -3.51 5.14 -4.57
N LYS A 6 -3.47 6.36 -5.11
CA LYS A 6 -2.47 7.38 -4.82
C LYS A 6 -2.97 8.33 -3.74
N TYR A 7 -2.10 8.68 -2.81
CA TYR A 7 -2.41 9.56 -1.68
C TYR A 7 -1.48 10.77 -1.68
N SER A 8 -2.02 11.96 -1.41
CA SER A 8 -1.17 13.10 -1.09
C SER A 8 -0.54 12.90 0.30
N VAL A 9 0.50 13.68 0.63
CA VAL A 9 1.10 13.68 1.97
C VAL A 9 0.06 14.03 3.05
N SER A 10 -0.91 14.89 2.73
CA SER A 10 -1.99 15.27 3.66
C SER A 10 -2.94 14.11 3.93
N ASP A 11 -3.29 13.37 2.88
CA ASP A 11 -4.22 12.25 2.98
C ASP A 11 -3.57 11.08 3.73
N ALA A 12 -2.31 10.77 3.40
CA ALA A 12 -1.52 9.78 4.10
C ALA A 12 -1.35 10.12 5.60
N ALA A 13 -1.12 11.40 5.92
CA ALA A 13 -1.02 11.87 7.31
C ALA A 13 -2.31 11.61 8.09
N THR A 14 -3.46 11.92 7.48
CA THR A 14 -4.78 11.68 8.07
C THR A 14 -5.04 10.18 8.23
N LEU A 15 -4.78 9.40 7.18
CA LEU A 15 -5.06 7.97 7.11
C LEU A 15 -4.28 7.15 8.16
N TYR A 16 -3.01 7.50 8.37
CA TYR A 16 -2.13 6.79 9.32
C TYR A 16 -1.99 7.51 10.67
N LYS A 17 -2.73 8.60 10.89
CA LYS A 17 -2.65 9.43 12.10
C LYS A 17 -1.21 9.86 12.42
N LYS A 18 -0.45 10.22 11.38
CA LYS A 18 0.94 10.70 11.47
C LYS A 18 1.02 12.16 11.08
N SER A 19 1.97 12.90 11.64
CA SER A 19 2.20 14.28 11.22
C SER A 19 2.77 14.32 9.79
N ARG A 20 2.44 15.38 9.03
CA ARG A 20 3.04 15.60 7.70
C ARG A 20 4.56 15.67 7.76
N ALA A 21 5.11 16.24 8.84
CA ALA A 21 6.55 16.33 9.06
C ALA A 21 7.20 14.94 9.15
N THR A 22 6.54 13.99 9.81
CA THR A 22 6.99 12.59 9.87
C THR A 22 7.04 11.98 8.47
N ILE A 23 5.98 12.17 7.67
CA ILE A 23 5.94 11.62 6.32
C ILE A 23 7.03 12.24 5.43
N TYR A 24 7.25 13.55 5.50
CA TYR A 24 8.35 14.20 4.76
C TYR A 24 9.73 13.70 5.20
N LYS A 25 9.92 13.43 6.50
CA LYS A 25 11.16 12.86 7.01
C LYS A 25 11.39 11.45 6.44
N ASP A 26 10.35 10.62 6.41
CA ASP A 26 10.43 9.26 5.88
C ASP A 26 10.71 9.25 4.38
N ILE A 27 10.13 10.19 3.62
CA ILE A 27 10.47 10.41 2.21
C ILE A 27 11.94 10.81 2.05
N LYS A 28 12.39 11.82 2.81
CA LYS A 28 13.77 12.31 2.74
C LYS A 28 14.79 11.22 3.08
N ASN A 29 14.44 10.32 4.00
CA ASN A 29 15.29 9.22 4.43
C ASN A 29 15.21 7.98 3.51
N GLY A 30 14.42 8.02 2.43
CA GLY A 30 14.24 6.89 1.51
C GLY A 30 13.42 5.74 2.08
N VAL A 31 12.76 5.95 3.23
CA VAL A 31 11.86 4.95 3.82
C VAL A 31 10.60 4.81 2.98
N LEU A 32 10.13 5.91 2.40
CA LEU A 32 8.87 6.02 1.68
C LEU A 32 9.09 6.69 0.32
N SER A 33 8.64 6.05 -0.76
CA SER A 33 8.75 6.61 -2.11
C SER A 33 7.55 7.48 -2.48
N ARG A 34 7.76 8.43 -3.39
CA ARG A 34 6.69 9.23 -4.00
C ARG A 34 6.98 9.46 -5.48
N ASP A 35 5.92 9.63 -6.25
CA ASP A 35 5.99 9.95 -7.67
C ASP A 35 6.48 11.39 -7.91
N TYR A 36 6.81 11.68 -9.17
CA TYR A 36 7.15 13.03 -9.63
C TYR A 36 6.06 14.06 -9.31
N ASP A 37 4.79 13.68 -9.42
CA ASP A 37 3.64 14.52 -9.06
C ASP A 37 3.46 14.69 -7.54
N GLY A 38 4.30 14.01 -6.75
CA GLY A 38 4.32 14.10 -5.31
C GLY A 38 3.30 13.20 -4.59
N PHE A 39 2.65 12.29 -5.29
CA PHE A 39 1.76 11.31 -4.67
C PHE A 39 2.52 10.09 -4.15
N ILE A 40 1.95 9.43 -3.15
CA ILE A 40 2.47 8.21 -2.55
C ILE A 40 1.49 7.08 -2.88
N ASP A 41 2.01 5.96 -3.38
CA ASP A 41 1.19 4.77 -3.63
C ASP A 41 0.75 4.09 -2.32
N PHE A 42 -0.45 3.50 -2.33
CA PHE A 42 -0.96 2.72 -1.19
C PHE A 42 -0.04 1.58 -0.78
N SER A 43 0.62 0.91 -1.73
CA SER A 43 1.58 -0.17 -1.47
C SER A 43 2.77 0.30 -0.64
N GLU A 44 3.29 1.50 -0.90
CA GLU A 44 4.38 2.09 -0.12
C GLU A 44 3.92 2.41 1.30
N LEU A 45 2.72 2.97 1.44
CA LEU A 45 2.13 3.24 2.74
C LEU A 45 1.89 1.95 3.54
N LEU A 46 1.36 0.91 2.90
CA LEU A 46 1.11 -0.39 3.52
C LEU A 46 2.42 -1.08 3.93
N ARG A 47 3.45 -1.04 3.08
CA ARG A 47 4.78 -1.61 3.36
C ARG A 47 5.44 -0.95 4.57
N VAL A 48 5.33 0.37 4.69
CA VAL A 48 6.04 1.15 5.73
C VAL A 48 5.24 1.29 7.02
N TYR A 49 3.93 1.53 6.92
CA TYR A 49 3.08 1.86 8.07
C TYR A 49 2.07 0.76 8.41
N GLY A 50 1.92 -0.28 7.59
CA GLY A 50 0.97 -1.36 7.81
C GLY A 50 -0.45 -0.97 7.44
N GLU A 51 -1.43 -1.63 8.05
CA GLU A 51 -2.85 -1.35 7.80
C GLU A 51 -3.25 0.03 8.34
N PRO A 52 -3.97 0.86 7.55
CA PRO A 52 -4.38 2.19 7.97
C PRO A 52 -5.49 2.17 9.02
N PHE A 53 -5.55 3.22 9.84
CA PHE A 53 -6.55 3.32 10.89
C PHE A 53 -7.95 3.53 10.28
N GLY A 54 -8.87 2.62 10.58
CA GLY A 54 -10.26 2.74 10.13
C GLY A 54 -10.53 2.14 8.75
N ALA A 55 -9.58 1.41 8.16
CA ALA A 55 -9.91 0.41 7.15
C ALA A 55 -10.81 -0.64 7.80
N LYS A 56 -12.13 -0.41 7.75
CA LYS A 56 -13.10 -1.48 7.92
C LYS A 56 -12.81 -2.46 6.80
N GLN A 57 -12.00 -3.48 7.10
CA GLN A 57 -11.74 -4.69 6.31
C GLN A 57 -12.40 -4.59 4.94
N ALA A 58 -11.74 -3.94 3.97
CA ALA A 58 -12.18 -4.02 2.59
C ALA A 58 -12.23 -5.52 2.32
N LYS A 59 -13.45 -6.04 2.09
CA LYS A 59 -13.81 -7.45 2.17
C LYS A 59 -12.61 -8.31 1.79
N ARG A 60 -12.14 -9.14 2.72
CA ARG A 60 -11.22 -10.24 2.39
C ARG A 60 -11.71 -10.80 1.07
N ILE A 61 -10.90 -10.64 0.03
CA ILE A 61 -11.06 -11.44 -1.16
C ILE A 61 -10.72 -12.83 -0.64
N ASP A 62 -11.74 -13.61 -0.31
CA ASP A 62 -11.59 -15.01 0.04
C ASP A 62 -10.92 -15.67 -1.17
N THR A 63 -9.59 -15.84 -1.09
CA THR A 63 -8.79 -16.55 -2.11
C THR A 63 -8.92 -18.06 -1.95
N SER A 64 -9.93 -18.54 -1.23
CA SER A 64 -10.32 -19.95 -1.14
C SER A 64 -10.91 -20.45 -2.45
N SER A 65 -10.11 -20.46 -3.53
CA SER A 65 -10.26 -21.35 -4.69
C SER A 65 -9.19 -21.20 -5.79
N ILE A 66 -7.95 -20.80 -5.49
CA ILE A 66 -6.84 -21.17 -6.40
C ILE A 66 -6.29 -22.53 -5.95
N GLN A 67 -7.10 -23.58 -6.13
CA GLN A 67 -6.58 -24.94 -6.19
C GLN A 67 -5.76 -25.05 -7.46
N ASN A 68 -4.45 -25.18 -7.29
CA ASN A 68 -3.53 -25.63 -8.33
C ASN A 68 -4.08 -26.90 -8.99
N GLN A 69 -4.34 -26.84 -10.29
CA GLN A 69 -4.41 -28.04 -11.11
C GLN A 69 -3.39 -27.94 -12.25
N ASN A 70 -2.53 -28.95 -12.26
CA ASN A 70 -1.71 -29.45 -13.37
C ASN A 70 -0.31 -28.83 -13.57
N THR A 71 0.64 -29.32 -12.79
CA THR A 71 2.00 -29.57 -13.29
C THR A 71 1.99 -30.92 -14.01
N PRO A 72 2.14 -31.00 -15.34
CA PRO A 72 2.56 -32.26 -15.96
C PRO A 72 4.05 -32.45 -15.65
N GLU A 73 4.36 -33.49 -14.89
CA GLU A 73 5.71 -34.02 -14.78
C GLU A 73 6.19 -34.41 -16.19
N TYR A 74 7.32 -33.86 -16.62
CA TYR A 74 8.01 -34.34 -17.82
C TYR A 74 8.92 -35.50 -17.41
N THR A 75 8.68 -36.68 -17.99
CA THR A 75 9.58 -37.84 -17.94
C THR A 75 10.75 -37.69 -18.89
#